data_AF-A0A2D7G2K7-F1
#
_entry.id   AF-A0A2D7G2K7-F1
#
_cell.length_a   1.000
_cell.length_b   1.000
_cell.length_c   1.000
_cell.angle_alpha   90.00
_cell.angle_beta   90.00
_cell.angle_gamma   90.00
#
_symmetry.space_group_name_H-M   'P 1'
#
loop_
_entity.id
_entity.type
_entity.pdbx_description
1 polymer ?
#
loop_
_entity_poly.entity_id
_entity_poly.type
_entity_poly.pdbx_seq_one_letter_code
_entity_poly.pdbx_strand_id
1 'polypeptide(L)'
;MAGSETLTSQEYIQHHLTNLTYGRFADGSWGIAHSPDDIAEMGFYAINLDTMIWSVGLGFVFLGLFITAARHATAGVPGTLQNLCEMAVDFVETNIAQVFGNRPNALIGPLSLTILVWVFLMNLMDLIPVDFIPHAAQLAGVPYFKIVATTDPNATLGMSV
;
A
#
# COMPACT_ATOMS: atom_id res chain seq x y z
N MET A 1 30.87 -16.26 -20.75
CA MET A 1 29.83 -16.14 -21.80
C MET A 1 28.51 -16.12 -21.07
N ALA A 2 27.87 -14.95 -20.97
CA ALA A 2 26.62 -14.77 -20.24
C ALA A 2 25.46 -15.21 -21.13
N GLY A 3 24.82 -16.32 -20.79
CA GLY A 3 23.60 -16.76 -21.46
C GLY A 3 22.49 -15.77 -21.15
N SER A 4 21.90 -15.19 -22.19
CA SER A 4 20.62 -14.52 -22.11
C SER A 4 19.58 -15.58 -21.72
N GLU A 5 19.28 -15.71 -20.43
CA GLU A 5 18.13 -16.48 -19.96
C GLU A 5 16.88 -15.80 -20.53
N THR A 6 16.30 -16.41 -21.55
CA THR A 6 14.96 -16.07 -22.03
C THR A 6 13.99 -16.44 -20.91
N LEU A 7 13.70 -15.49 -20.01
CA LEU A 7 12.60 -15.59 -19.05
C LEU A 7 11.36 -16.05 -19.81
N THR A 8 10.88 -17.25 -19.51
CA THR A 8 9.63 -17.72 -20.08
C THR A 8 8.52 -16.79 -19.58
N SER A 9 7.50 -16.51 -20.41
CA SER A 9 6.37 -15.66 -19.97
C SER A 9 5.74 -16.15 -18.67
N GLN A 10 5.85 -17.46 -18.39
CA GLN A 10 5.36 -18.09 -17.17
C GLN A 10 6.22 -17.77 -15.94
N GLU A 11 7.55 -17.82 -16.04
CA GLU A 11 8.46 -17.39 -14.97
C GLU A 11 8.36 -15.90 -14.71
N TYR A 12 8.20 -15.08 -15.77
CA TYR A 12 7.93 -13.65 -15.64
C TYR A 12 6.64 -13.39 -14.84
N ILE A 13 5.55 -14.07 -15.18
CA ILE A 13 4.28 -13.94 -14.45
C ILE A 13 4.45 -14.36 -12.99
N GLN A 14 5.12 -15.48 -12.71
CA GLN A 14 5.33 -15.95 -11.34
C GLN A 14 6.22 -14.98 -10.52
N HIS A 15 7.23 -14.40 -11.15
CA HIS A 15 8.12 -13.44 -10.53
C HIS A 15 7.38 -12.15 -10.11
N HIS A 16 6.44 -11.67 -10.93
CA HIS A 16 5.64 -10.48 -10.61
C HIS A 16 4.44 -10.77 -9.69
N LEU A 17 4.08 -12.03 -9.48
CA LEU A 17 3.01 -12.43 -8.56
C LEU A 17 3.51 -12.74 -7.14
N THR A 18 4.82 -12.91 -6.97
CA THR A 18 5.42 -13.29 -5.68
C THR A 18 5.76 -12.04 -4.86
N ASN A 19 5.35 -12.01 -3.59
CA ASN A 19 5.67 -10.93 -2.66
C ASN A 19 7.03 -11.21 -1.97
N LEU A 20 7.75 -10.15 -1.58
CA LEU A 20 8.88 -10.28 -0.67
C LEU A 20 8.37 -10.66 0.73
N THR A 21 8.69 -11.87 1.17
CA THR A 21 8.19 -12.43 2.43
C THR A 21 9.34 -12.61 3.41
N TYR A 22 9.13 -12.18 4.66
CA TYR A 22 10.03 -12.42 5.78
C TYR A 22 9.37 -13.38 6.77
N GLY A 23 10.06 -14.45 7.11
CA GLY A 23 9.52 -15.48 7.97
C GLY A 23 10.61 -16.34 8.57
N ARG A 24 10.16 -17.37 9.30
CA ARG A 24 11.04 -18.33 9.93
C ARG A 24 11.18 -19.55 9.02
N PHE A 25 12.41 -19.86 8.61
CA PHE A 25 12.71 -21.05 7.83
C PHE A 25 12.57 -22.32 8.68
N ALA A 26 12.48 -23.48 8.02
CA ALA A 26 12.38 -24.78 8.68
C ALA A 26 13.59 -25.11 9.59
N ASP A 27 14.75 -24.49 9.34
CA ASP A 27 15.96 -24.58 10.15
C ASP A 27 15.91 -23.74 11.45
N GLY A 28 14.85 -22.96 11.62
CA GLY A 28 14.62 -22.09 12.76
C GLY A 28 15.23 -20.69 12.65
N SER A 29 15.96 -20.39 11.56
CA SER A 29 16.49 -19.06 11.25
C SER A 29 15.41 -18.13 10.73
N TRP A 30 15.62 -16.82 10.90
CA TRP A 30 14.73 -15.79 10.36
C TRP A 30 15.42 -15.10 9.18
N GLY A 31 14.71 -14.97 8.07
CA GLY A 31 15.24 -14.29 6.90
C GLY A 31 14.19 -14.06 5.82
N ILE A 32 14.68 -13.56 4.69
CA ILE A 32 13.85 -13.18 3.55
C ILE A 32 13.79 -14.37 2.59
N ALA A 33 12.58 -14.71 2.13
CA ALA A 33 12.38 -15.75 1.13
C ALA A 33 12.96 -15.31 -0.22
N HIS A 34 13.77 -16.17 -0.83
CA HIS A 34 14.35 -15.94 -2.16
C HIS A 34 13.75 -16.88 -3.21
N SER A 35 12.89 -17.82 -2.81
CA SER A 35 12.18 -18.72 -3.71
C SER A 35 10.70 -18.92 -3.28
N PRO A 36 9.80 -19.32 -4.19
CA PRO A 36 8.43 -19.71 -3.84
C PRO A 36 8.35 -20.88 -2.86
N ASP A 37 9.34 -21.79 -2.90
CA ASP A 37 9.42 -22.94 -1.99
C ASP A 37 9.73 -22.47 -0.55
N ASP A 38 10.58 -21.46 -0.39
CA ASP A 38 10.89 -20.83 0.90
C ASP A 38 9.62 -20.24 1.55
N ILE A 39 8.75 -19.61 0.75
CA ILE A 39 7.49 -19.00 1.22
C ILE A 39 6.55 -20.07 1.75
N ALA A 40 6.49 -21.23 1.08
CA ALA A 40 5.67 -22.36 1.51
C ALA A 40 6.18 -22.96 2.84
N GLU A 41 7.49 -22.95 3.07
CA GLU A 41 8.11 -23.43 4.31
C GLU A 41 7.92 -22.49 5.50
N MET A 42 7.84 -21.18 5.28
CA MET A 42 7.67 -20.17 6.35
C MET A 42 6.32 -20.25 7.08
N GLY A 43 5.30 -20.86 6.46
CA GLY A 43 3.99 -21.08 7.07
C GLY A 43 3.22 -19.80 7.39
N PHE A 44 2.33 -19.86 8.38
CA PHE A 44 1.38 -18.77 8.71
C PHE A 44 2.03 -17.49 9.25
N TYR A 45 3.23 -17.58 9.84
CA TYR A 45 3.93 -16.43 10.45
C TYR A 45 4.84 -15.68 9.45
N ALA A 46 4.61 -15.87 8.16
CA ALA A 46 5.33 -15.18 7.11
C ALA A 46 4.71 -13.78 6.88
N ILE A 47 5.52 -12.73 6.96
CA ILE A 47 5.09 -11.33 6.81
C ILE A 47 5.51 -10.84 5.43
N ASN A 48 4.53 -10.33 4.68
CA ASN A 48 4.77 -9.73 3.36
C ASN A 48 5.35 -8.32 3.55
N LEU A 49 6.68 -8.21 3.45
CA LEU A 49 7.43 -6.97 3.70
C LEU A 49 7.04 -5.87 2.71
N ASP A 50 6.92 -6.22 1.44
CA ASP A 50 6.53 -5.28 0.38
C ASP A 50 5.20 -4.58 0.69
N THR A 51 4.18 -5.38 1.00
CA THR A 51 2.85 -4.91 1.37
C THR A 51 2.90 -4.04 2.62
N MET A 52 3.69 -4.43 3.62
CA MET A 52 3.85 -3.66 4.86
C MET A 52 4.54 -2.31 4.63
N ILE A 53 5.63 -2.29 3.87
CA ILE A 53 6.40 -1.08 3.58
C ILE A 53 5.53 -0.08 2.83
N TRP A 54 4.82 -0.52 1.79
CA TRP A 54 4.00 0.37 0.97
C TRP A 54 2.72 0.82 1.68
N SER A 55 2.01 -0.08 2.37
CA SER A 55 0.80 0.29 3.12
C SER A 55 1.11 1.31 4.22
N VAL A 56 2.14 1.05 5.03
CA VAL A 56 2.57 1.94 6.12
C VAL A 56 3.18 3.23 5.57
N GLY A 57 4.03 3.13 4.55
CA GLY A 57 4.65 4.29 3.89
C GLY A 57 3.61 5.24 3.32
N LEU A 58 2.61 4.72 2.59
CA LEU A 58 1.50 5.52 2.08
C LEU A 58 0.61 6.08 3.19
N GLY A 59 0.45 5.35 4.30
CA GLY A 59 -0.22 5.84 5.50
C GLY A 59 0.49 7.06 6.09
N PHE A 60 1.83 7.04 6.17
CA PHE A 60 2.62 8.19 6.59
C PHE A 60 2.54 9.35 5.60
N VAL A 61 2.52 9.08 4.28
CA VAL A 61 2.33 10.12 3.26
C VAL A 61 0.97 10.79 3.41
N PHE A 62 -0.10 10.01 3.60
CA PHE A 62 -1.44 10.52 3.88
C PHE A 62 -1.45 11.42 5.12
N LEU A 63 -0.93 10.94 6.25
CA LEU A 63 -0.86 11.71 7.48
C LEU A 63 -0.02 12.98 7.29
N GLY A 64 1.13 12.88 6.61
CA GLY A 64 2.00 14.02 6.31
C GLY A 64 1.30 15.09 5.47
N LEU A 65 0.54 14.68 4.44
CA LEU A 65 -0.21 15.58 3.58
C LEU A 65 -1.31 16.31 4.36
N PHE A 66 -2.13 15.58 5.11
CA PHE A 66 -3.23 16.16 5.89
C PHE A 66 -2.75 16.99 7.08
N ILE A 67 -1.70 16.57 7.78
CA ILE A 67 -1.09 17.36 8.86
C ILE A 67 -0.51 18.66 8.29
N THR A 68 0.16 18.61 7.13
CA THR A 68 0.74 19.81 6.52
C THR A 68 -0.36 20.78 6.08
N ALA A 69 -1.44 20.28 5.47
CA ALA A 69 -2.59 21.08 5.08
C ALA A 69 -3.30 21.70 6.30
N ALA A 70 -3.55 20.91 7.35
CA ALA A 70 -4.21 21.38 8.57
C ALA A 70 -3.38 22.44 9.31
N ARG A 71 -2.04 22.31 9.34
CA ARG A 71 -1.16 23.28 9.99
C ARG A 71 -1.03 24.60 9.24
N HIS A 72 -1.25 24.59 7.93
CA HIS A 72 -1.20 25.79 7.07
C HIS A 72 -2.59 26.25 6.64
N ALA A 73 -3.64 25.75 7.29
CA ALA A 73 -5.02 26.14 6.98
C ALA A 73 -5.21 27.63 7.29
N THR A 74 -5.69 28.37 6.30
CA THR A 74 -6.01 29.79 6.43
C THR A 74 -7.50 30.02 6.19
N ALA A 75 -8.11 30.92 6.98
CA ALA A 75 -9.53 31.29 6.82
C ALA A 75 -9.77 32.27 5.64
N GLY A 76 -8.69 32.73 5.00
CA GLY A 76 -8.74 33.64 3.84
C GLY A 76 -8.90 32.87 2.54
N VAL A 77 -8.05 33.16 1.56
CA VAL A 77 -8.03 32.41 0.29
C VAL A 77 -7.19 31.14 0.48
N PRO A 78 -7.79 29.94 0.37
CA PRO A 78 -7.06 28.69 0.60
C PRO A 78 -6.01 28.46 -0.49
N GLY A 79 -4.86 27.90 -0.09
CA GLY A 79 -3.86 27.40 -1.03
C GLY A 79 -4.35 26.14 -1.76
N THR A 80 -3.66 25.76 -2.85
CA THR A 80 -4.07 24.60 -3.68
C THR A 80 -4.16 23.29 -2.88
N LEU A 81 -3.23 23.03 -1.96
CA LEU A 81 -3.24 21.83 -1.12
C LEU A 81 -4.37 21.84 -0.08
N GLN A 82 -4.65 23.01 0.52
CA GLN A 82 -5.75 23.17 1.46
C GLN A 82 -7.09 22.89 0.76
N ASN A 83 -7.30 23.49 -0.42
CA ASN A 83 -8.53 23.29 -1.20
C ASN A 83 -8.74 21.81 -1.60
N LEU A 84 -7.67 21.08 -1.92
CA LEU A 84 -7.74 19.64 -2.22
C LEU A 84 -8.17 18.82 -0.99
N CYS A 85 -7.61 19.13 0.18
CA CYS A 85 -7.96 18.45 1.42
C CYS A 85 -9.39 18.77 1.87
N GLU A 86 -9.80 20.04 1.78
CA GLU A 86 -11.17 20.47 2.09
C GLU A 86 -12.18 19.78 1.18
N MET A 87 -11.91 19.71 -0.12
CA MET A 87 -12.77 18.99 -1.05
C MET A 87 -12.92 17.51 -0.69
N ALA A 88 -11.84 16.85 -0.25
CA ALA A 88 -11.90 15.45 0.18
C ALA A 88 -12.71 15.29 1.49
N VAL A 89 -12.54 16.20 2.45
CA VAL A 89 -13.29 16.20 3.72
C VAL A 89 -14.77 16.46 3.47
N ASP A 90 -15.12 17.46 2.67
CA ASP A 90 -16.52 17.78 2.33
C ASP A 90 -17.19 16.65 1.57
N PHE A 91 -16.45 15.98 0.67
CA PHE A 91 -16.94 14.79 -0.02
C PHE A 91 -17.29 13.67 0.98
N VAL A 92 -16.41 13.40 1.95
CA VAL A 92 -16.66 12.39 2.98
C VAL A 92 -17.83 12.78 3.89
N GLU A 93 -17.86 14.02 4.37
CA GLU A 93 -18.93 14.55 5.21
C GLU A 93 -20.30 14.42 4.52
N THR A 94 -20.37 14.80 3.24
CA THR A 94 -21.60 14.70 2.45
C THR A 94 -22.05 13.24 2.28
N ASN A 95 -21.13 12.32 1.99
CA ASN A 95 -21.45 10.89 1.88
C ASN A 95 -21.94 10.30 3.21
N ILE A 96 -21.29 10.65 4.32
CA ILE A 96 -21.71 10.19 5.65
C ILE A 96 -23.10 10.73 5.99
N ALA A 97 -23.35 12.01 5.75
CA ALA A 97 -24.65 12.63 6.00
C ALA A 97 -25.77 11.97 5.18
N GLN A 98 -25.48 11.57 3.93
CA GLN A 98 -26.44 10.85 3.09
C GLN A 98 -26.73 9.43 3.58
N VAL A 99 -25.73 8.72 4.09
CA VAL A 99 -25.86 7.31 4.54
C VAL A 99 -26.40 7.19 5.96
N PHE A 100 -25.85 7.97 6.89
CA PHE A 100 -26.12 7.85 8.33
C PHE A 100 -27.11 8.90 8.85
N GLY A 101 -27.47 9.91 8.04
CA GLY A 101 -28.32 11.01 8.46
C GLY A 101 -27.74 11.80 9.63
N ASN A 102 -28.61 12.34 10.50
CA ASN A 102 -28.23 13.13 11.67
C ASN A 102 -27.81 12.28 12.90
N ARG A 103 -27.18 11.12 12.74
CA ARG A 103 -26.59 10.39 13.88
C ARG A 103 -25.15 10.86 14.10
N PRO A 104 -24.88 11.75 15.06
CA PRO A 104 -23.52 12.24 15.27
C PRO A 104 -22.68 11.12 15.88
N ASN A 105 -21.76 10.57 15.10
CA ASN A 105 -20.68 9.74 15.60
C ASN A 105 -19.35 10.36 15.19
N ALA A 106 -18.64 10.90 16.18
CA ALA A 106 -17.36 11.58 16.00
C ALA A 106 -16.25 10.66 15.44
N LEU A 107 -16.45 9.34 15.44
CA LEU A 107 -15.49 8.37 14.88
C LEU A 107 -15.73 8.09 13.39
N ILE A 108 -16.98 8.18 12.90
CA ILE A 108 -17.30 7.78 11.51
C ILE A 108 -16.67 8.72 10.50
N GLY A 109 -16.68 10.04 10.77
CA GLY A 109 -16.02 11.05 9.93
C GLY A 109 -14.55 10.75 9.67
N PRO A 110 -13.70 10.77 10.72
CA PRO A 110 -12.28 10.51 10.58
C PRO A 110 -11.97 9.13 9.98
N LEU A 111 -12.67 8.07 10.39
CA LEU A 111 -12.43 6.72 9.84
C LEU A 111 -12.79 6.59 8.36
N SER A 112 -13.86 7.25 7.91
CA SER A 112 -14.25 7.19 6.49
C SER A 112 -13.26 7.97 5.63
N LEU A 113 -12.75 9.09 6.14
CA LEU A 113 -11.72 9.88 5.48
C LEU A 113 -10.41 9.08 5.34
N THR A 114 -9.98 8.40 6.41
CA THR A 114 -8.76 7.58 6.36
C THR A 114 -8.92 6.44 5.37
N ILE A 115 -10.03 5.70 5.40
CA ILE A 115 -10.27 4.58 4.46
C ILE A 115 -10.30 5.09 3.01
N LEU A 116 -11.06 6.16 2.73
CA LEU A 116 -11.17 6.71 1.38
C LEU A 116 -9.80 7.09 0.81
N VAL A 117 -9.06 7.93 1.54
CA VAL A 117 -7.80 8.48 1.03
C VAL A 117 -6.71 7.42 1.01
N TRP A 118 -6.63 6.58 2.04
CA TRP A 118 -5.58 5.57 2.12
C TRP A 118 -5.76 4.47 1.07
N VAL A 119 -6.99 3.97 0.86
CA VAL A 119 -7.29 3.02 -0.21
C VAL A 119 -7.12 3.67 -1.59
N PHE A 120 -7.53 4.92 -1.76
CA PHE A 120 -7.28 5.66 -2.98
C PHE A 120 -5.78 5.77 -3.29
N LEU A 121 -4.93 6.10 -2.31
CA LEU A 121 -3.48 6.18 -2.49
C LEU A 121 -2.85 4.82 -2.81
N MET A 122 -3.27 3.75 -2.13
CA MET A 122 -2.79 2.40 -2.44
C MET A 122 -3.16 1.96 -3.86
N ASN A 123 -4.35 2.30 -4.33
CA ASN A 123 -4.77 2.03 -5.70
C ASN A 123 -4.13 2.98 -6.72
N LEU A 124 -3.83 4.22 -6.35
CA LEU A 124 -3.14 5.18 -7.21
C LEU A 124 -1.74 4.69 -7.58
N MET A 125 -1.08 3.93 -6.70
CA MET A 125 0.21 3.30 -7.00
C MET A 125 0.14 2.30 -8.16
N ASP A 126 -1.04 1.74 -8.46
CA ASP A 126 -1.26 0.83 -9.60
C ASP A 126 -1.19 1.56 -10.95
N LEU A 127 -1.41 2.90 -10.94
CA LEU A 127 -1.26 3.73 -12.14
C LEU A 127 0.21 3.99 -12.50
N ILE A 128 1.12 3.83 -11.54
CA ILE A 128 2.55 3.97 -11.78
C ILE A 128 3.00 2.72 -12.54
N PRO A 129 3.68 2.84 -13.70
CA PRO A 129 4.06 1.68 -14.48
C PRO A 129 4.93 0.74 -13.64
N VAL A 130 4.41 -0.46 -13.43
CA VAL A 130 4.94 -1.49 -12.52
C VAL A 130 6.32 -2.00 -12.90
N ASP A 131 6.92 -1.53 -14.00
CA ASP A 131 8.24 -1.97 -14.46
C ASP A 131 9.37 -1.02 -14.02
N PHE A 132 9.12 0.25 -13.69
CA PHE A 132 10.22 1.19 -13.34
C PHE A 132 10.85 0.90 -11.99
N ILE A 133 10.03 0.58 -10.98
CA ILE A 133 10.46 0.39 -9.61
C ILE A 133 11.05 -1.02 -9.39
N PRO A 134 10.48 -2.11 -9.93
CA PRO A 134 11.09 -3.43 -9.82
C PRO A 134 12.39 -3.54 -10.61
N HIS A 135 12.54 -2.83 -11.74
CA HIS A 135 13.83 -2.81 -12.45
C HIS A 135 14.92 -2.09 -11.64
N ALA A 136 14.55 -1.03 -10.89
CA ALA A 136 15.45 -0.38 -9.93
C ALA A 136 15.75 -1.27 -8.70
N ALA A 137 14.77 -2.07 -8.24
CA ALA A 137 14.96 -3.04 -7.16
C ALA A 137 15.84 -4.23 -7.58
N GLN A 138 15.72 -4.67 -8.83
CA GLN A 138 16.59 -5.69 -9.43
C GLN A 138 18.04 -5.22 -9.49
N LEU A 139 18.27 -3.94 -9.82
CA LEU A 139 19.59 -3.28 -9.75
C LEU A 139 20.12 -3.18 -8.30
N ALA A 140 19.23 -3.12 -7.30
CA ALA A 140 19.58 -3.09 -5.88
C ALA A 140 19.70 -4.50 -5.24
N GLY A 141 19.52 -5.57 -6.02
CA GLY A 141 19.66 -6.96 -5.56
C GLY A 141 18.43 -7.54 -4.85
N VAL A 142 17.25 -6.92 -4.99
CA VAL A 142 15.98 -7.45 -4.47
C VAL A 142 15.24 -8.11 -5.63
N PRO A 143 15.14 -9.46 -5.67
CA PRO A 143 14.54 -10.17 -6.79
C PRO A 143 13.03 -9.92 -6.90
N TYR A 144 12.28 -9.93 -5.79
CA TYR A 144 10.82 -9.77 -5.81
C TYR A 144 10.43 -8.47 -5.12
N PHE A 145 9.72 -7.59 -5.81
CA PHE A 145 9.23 -6.34 -5.22
C PHE A 145 7.88 -5.95 -5.79
N LYS A 146 6.85 -5.95 -4.94
CA LYS A 146 5.49 -5.54 -5.29
C LYS A 146 5.15 -4.20 -4.63
N ILE A 147 4.62 -3.27 -5.42
CA ILE A 147 4.38 -1.88 -4.96
C ILE A 147 2.93 -1.67 -4.50
N VAL A 148 2.00 -2.45 -5.08
CA VAL A 148 0.57 -2.24 -4.89
C VAL A 148 0.08 -3.07 -3.71
N ALA A 149 0.00 -2.46 -2.53
CA ALA A 149 -0.40 -3.14 -1.29
C ALA A 149 -1.82 -3.72 -1.32
N THR A 150 -2.75 -3.13 -2.10
CA THR A 150 -4.14 -3.62 -2.23
C THR A 150 -4.26 -4.93 -3.01
N THR A 151 -3.21 -5.33 -3.74
CA THR A 151 -3.18 -6.64 -4.42
C THR A 151 -2.89 -7.80 -3.47
N ASP A 152 -2.56 -7.52 -2.21
CA ASP A 152 -2.35 -8.52 -1.17
C ASP A 152 -3.65 -8.73 -0.37
N PRO A 153 -4.21 -9.95 -0.34
CA PRO A 153 -5.38 -10.27 0.46
C PRO A 153 -5.21 -9.95 1.95
N ASN A 154 -3.99 -10.02 2.50
CA ASN A 154 -3.75 -9.74 3.91
C ASN A 154 -4.08 -8.28 4.27
N ALA A 155 -3.75 -7.33 3.39
CA ALA A 155 -4.04 -5.92 3.61
C ALA A 155 -5.55 -5.63 3.54
N THR A 156 -6.23 -6.20 2.53
CA THR A 156 -7.67 -5.98 2.33
C THR A 156 -8.51 -6.67 3.40
N LEU A 157 -8.18 -7.90 3.78
CA LEU A 157 -8.81 -8.62 4.89
C LEU A 157 -8.54 -7.92 6.23
N GLY A 158 -7.33 -7.42 6.46
CA GLY A 158 -6.98 -6.67 7.67
C GLY A 158 -7.80 -5.40 7.86
N MET A 159 -8.16 -4.70 6.79
CA MET A 159 -9.06 -3.53 6.87
C MET A 159 -10.54 -3.88 7.06
N SER A 160 -10.94 -5.11 6.75
CA SER A 160 -12.34 -5.55 6.81
C SER A 160 -12.80 -6.00 8.20
N VAL A 161 -11.86 -6.19 9.13
CA VAL A 161 -12.07 -6.65 10.51
C VAL A 161 -12.03 -5.46 11.46
#